data_AF-A0A845GEB7-F1
#
_entry.id   AF-A0A845GEB7-F1
#
_cell.length_a   1.000
_cell.length_b   1.000
_cell.length_c   1.000
_cell.angle_alpha   90.00
_cell.angle_beta   90.00
_cell.angle_gamma   90.00
#
_symmetry.space_group_name_H-M   'P 1'
#
loop_
_entity.id
_entity.type
_entity.pdbx_description
1 polymer ?
#
loop_
_entity_poly.entity_id
_entity_poly.type
_entity_poly.pdbx_seq_one_letter_code
_entity_poly.pdbx_strand_id
1 'polypeptide(L)'
;AGEAAWAAFADQLNAGLSLEQGPLFKCALRPAHGGAPAALLLVAHHLVIDGVSWRIVLDELAELLSGPAPAAARLGARTASYRDWVERQIALAE
;
A
#
# COMPACT_ATOMS: atom_id res chain seq x y z
N ALA A 1 -11.09 12.01 16.70
CA ALA A 1 -11.06 10.61 17.18
C ALA A 1 -9.69 10.36 17.79
N GLY A 2 -9.64 9.79 19.00
CA GLY A 2 -8.36 9.48 19.69
C GLY A 2 -7.62 8.32 19.04
N GLU A 3 -6.41 8.05 19.52
CA GLU A 3 -5.51 7.00 19.02
C GLU A 3 -6.13 5.59 19.09
N ALA A 4 -6.81 5.27 20.20
CA ALA A 4 -7.50 3.98 20.37
C ALA A 4 -8.61 3.74 19.33
N ALA A 5 -9.37 4.78 18.97
CA ALA A 5 -10.38 4.67 17.92
C ALA A 5 -9.76 4.46 16.53
N TRP A 6 -8.55 4.98 16.32
CA TRP A 6 -7.82 4.78 15.07
C TRP A 6 -7.26 3.37 14.95
N ALA A 7 -6.74 2.80 16.05
CA ALA A 7 -6.31 1.41 16.10
C ALA A 7 -7.47 0.43 15.84
N ALA A 8 -8.61 0.62 16.51
CA ALA A 8 -9.79 -0.22 16.29
C ALA A 8 -10.31 -0.16 14.83
N PHE A 9 -10.21 1.01 14.21
CA PHE A 9 -10.56 1.17 12.80
C PHE A 9 -9.57 0.44 11.87
N ALA A 10 -8.28 0.40 12.23
CA ALA A 10 -7.29 -0.40 11.52
C ALA A 10 -7.58 -1.90 11.60
N ASP A 11 -7.94 -2.40 12.78
CA ASP A 11 -8.34 -3.80 12.98
C ASP A 11 -9.58 -4.14 12.12
N GLN A 12 -10.56 -3.25 12.06
CA GLN A 12 -11.74 -3.43 11.22
C GLN A 12 -11.38 -3.49 9.73
N LEU A 13 -10.50 -2.62 9.25
CA LEU A 13 -10.04 -2.65 7.85
C LEU A 13 -9.30 -3.94 7.53
N ASN A 14 -8.44 -4.40 8.44
CA ASN A 14 -7.67 -5.64 8.32
C ASN A 14 -8.59 -6.87 8.28
N ALA A 15 -9.57 -6.95 9.17
CA ALA A 15 -10.55 -8.03 9.21
C ALA A 15 -11.44 -8.10 7.95
N GLY A 16 -11.57 -7.00 7.22
CA GLY A 16 -12.38 -6.94 6.01
C GLY A 16 -11.67 -7.35 4.72
N LEU A 17 -10.41 -7.79 4.75
CA LEU A 17 -9.69 -8.24 3.55
C LEU A 17 -10.22 -9.63 3.13
N SER A 18 -10.64 -9.77 1.87
CA SER A 18 -11.15 -11.04 1.32
C SER A 18 -10.19 -11.60 0.28
N LEU A 19 -9.73 -12.83 0.48
CA LEU A 19 -8.88 -13.54 -0.50
C LEU A 19 -9.62 -13.92 -1.77
N GLU A 20 -10.92 -14.19 -1.67
CA GLU A 20 -11.72 -14.63 -2.80
C GLU A 20 -12.24 -13.46 -3.64
N GLN A 21 -12.68 -12.39 -2.96
CA GLN A 21 -13.43 -11.29 -3.60
C GLN A 21 -12.63 -9.98 -3.64
N GLY A 22 -11.53 -9.89 -2.89
CA GLY A 22 -10.78 -8.65 -2.72
C GLY A 22 -11.56 -7.55 -1.99
N PRO A 23 -10.98 -6.33 -1.90
CA PRO A 23 -9.59 -6.01 -2.23
C PRO A 23 -8.62 -6.49 -1.14
N LEU A 24 -7.37 -6.78 -1.54
CA LEU A 24 -6.28 -7.17 -0.63
C LEU A 24 -5.44 -6.00 -0.12
N PHE A 25 -5.74 -4.79 -0.58
CA PHE A 25 -5.12 -3.55 -0.14
C PHE A 25 -6.22 -2.51 0.07
N LYS A 26 -6.22 -1.84 1.22
CA LYS A 26 -7.16 -0.79 1.58
C LYS A 26 -6.41 0.39 2.16
N CYS A 27 -6.96 1.59 1.98
CA CYS A 27 -6.44 2.80 2.57
C CYS A 27 -7.55 3.63 3.20
N ALA A 28 -7.21 4.42 4.21
CA ALA A 28 -8.11 5.38 4.80
C ALA A 28 -7.36 6.63 5.26
N LEU A 29 -7.93 7.80 4.95
CA LEU A 29 -7.38 9.09 5.34
C LEU A 29 -8.22 9.69 6.46
N ARG A 30 -7.55 10.07 7.54
CA ARG A 30 -8.06 11.01 8.53
C ARG A 30 -7.49 12.40 8.19
N PRO A 31 -8.30 13.35 7.71
CA PRO A 31 -7.83 14.70 7.41
C PRO A 31 -7.30 15.41 8.66
N ALA A 32 -6.45 16.41 8.45
CA ALA A 32 -6.01 17.30 9.52
C ALA A 32 -7.23 18.05 10.10
N HIS A 33 -7.32 18.15 11.42
CA HIS A 33 -8.43 18.82 12.09
C HIS A 33 -8.00 19.32 13.47
N GLY A 34 -8.33 20.58 13.80
CA GLY A 34 -8.13 21.14 15.14
C GLY A 34 -6.68 21.09 15.64
N GLY A 35 -5.70 21.28 14.75
CA GLY A 35 -4.26 21.22 15.07
C GLY A 35 -3.65 19.81 15.05
N ALA A 36 -4.46 18.75 14.92
CA ALA A 36 -3.94 17.41 14.68
C ALA A 36 -3.53 17.24 13.20
N PRO A 37 -2.39 16.59 12.91
CA PRO A 37 -1.97 16.31 11.54
C PRO A 37 -2.91 15.29 10.87
N ALA A 38 -2.89 15.29 9.54
CA ALA A 38 -3.54 14.23 8.77
C ALA A 38 -2.84 12.88 9.05
N ALA A 39 -3.60 11.78 8.99
CA ALA A 39 -3.07 10.44 9.14
C ALA A 39 -3.62 9.54 8.02
N LEU A 40 -2.73 8.87 7.29
CA LEU A 40 -3.08 7.89 6.28
C LEU A 40 -2.80 6.50 6.84
N LEU A 41 -3.81 5.64 6.81
CA LEU A 41 -3.68 4.22 7.15
C LEU A 41 -3.65 3.42 5.85
N LEU A 42 -2.67 2.53 5.74
CA LEU A 42 -2.53 1.56 4.66
C LEU A 42 -2.60 0.16 5.27
N VAL A 43 -3.48 -0.69 4.73
CA VAL A 43 -3.69 -2.06 5.22
C VAL A 43 -3.62 -3.00 4.03
N ALA A 44 -2.79 -4.03 4.12
CA ALA A 44 -2.57 -4.95 3.02
C ALA A 44 -2.44 -6.39 3.52
N HIS A 45 -3.00 -7.33 2.77
CA HIS A 45 -2.83 -8.76 3.04
C HIS A 45 -1.37 -9.15 2.75
N HIS A 46 -0.76 -9.96 3.63
CA HIS A 46 0.66 -10.35 3.49
C HIS A 46 0.96 -11.20 2.23
N LEU A 47 -0.07 -11.65 1.51
CA LEU A 47 0.10 -12.35 0.22
C LEU A 47 0.50 -11.42 -0.93
N VAL A 48 0.26 -10.11 -0.80
CA VAL A 48 0.52 -9.12 -1.85
C VAL A 48 1.53 -8.04 -1.43
N ILE A 49 2.10 -8.17 -0.23
CA ILE A 49 3.04 -7.19 0.34
C ILE A 49 4.04 -7.91 1.24
N ASP A 50 5.25 -7.38 1.32
CA ASP A 50 6.27 -7.76 2.29
C ASP A 50 7.05 -6.53 2.79
N GLY A 51 8.06 -6.73 3.63
CA GLY A 51 8.87 -5.64 4.18
C GLY A 51 9.59 -4.80 3.12
N VAL A 52 10.02 -5.40 2.01
CA VAL A 52 10.68 -4.70 0.91
C VAL A 52 9.67 -3.87 0.12
N SER A 53 8.52 -4.47 -0.17
CA SER A 53 7.39 -3.85 -0.88
C SER A 53 6.87 -2.62 -0.14
N TRP A 54 6.80 -2.67 1.20
CA TRP A 54 6.39 -1.51 2.00
C TRP A 54 7.30 -0.31 1.80
N ARG A 55 8.62 -0.52 1.71
CA ARG A 55 9.56 0.57 1.48
C ARG A 55 9.33 1.23 0.13
N ILE A 56 9.14 0.42 -0.92
CA ILE A 56 8.82 0.92 -2.27
C ILE A 56 7.52 1.73 -2.25
N VAL A 57 6.44 1.18 -1.67
CA VAL A 57 5.12 1.85 -1.62
C VAL A 57 5.21 3.19 -0.87
N LEU A 58 5.91 3.24 0.26
CA LEU A 58 6.04 4.47 1.05
C LEU A 58 6.93 5.52 0.37
N ASP A 59 8.04 5.10 -0.24
CA ASP A 59 8.96 5.99 -0.96
C ASP A 59 8.26 6.58 -2.20
N GLU A 60 7.58 5.76 -2.99
CA GLU A 60 6.82 6.21 -4.16
C GLU A 60 5.63 7.10 -3.76
N LEU A 61 4.93 6.77 -2.66
CA LEU A 61 3.86 7.62 -2.14
C LEU A 61 4.39 8.99 -1.69
N ALA A 62 5.52 9.03 -0.98
CA ALA A 62 6.14 10.28 -0.55
C ALA A 62 6.58 11.13 -1.76
N GLU A 63 7.14 10.49 -2.78
CA GLU A 63 7.50 11.16 -4.04
C GLU A 63 6.24 11.73 -4.70
N LEU A 64 5.18 10.94 -4.89
CA LEU A 64 3.95 11.45 -5.49
C LEU A 64 3.32 12.63 -4.74
N LEU A 65 3.41 12.63 -3.41
CA LEU A 65 2.85 13.70 -2.57
C LEU A 65 3.66 14.99 -2.59
N SER A 66 4.94 14.98 -2.97
CA SER A 66 5.84 16.13 -2.82
C SER A 66 5.74 17.19 -3.93
N GLY A 67 4.77 17.09 -4.85
CA GLY A 67 4.71 17.98 -6.01
C GLY A 67 3.60 17.67 -7.03
N PRO A 68 3.36 18.58 -7.99
CA PRO A 68 2.19 18.52 -8.87
C PRO A 68 2.42 17.74 -10.18
N ALA A 69 3.64 17.26 -10.44
CA ALA A 69 3.95 16.58 -11.69
C ALA A 69 3.21 15.23 -11.80
N PRO A 70 2.85 14.79 -13.02
CA PRO A 70 2.17 13.51 -13.22
C PRO A 70 2.97 12.33 -12.66
N ALA A 71 2.29 11.33 -12.10
CA ALA A 71 2.93 10.15 -11.49
C ALA A 71 3.98 9.50 -12.40
N ALA A 72 3.70 9.36 -13.70
CA ALA A 72 4.62 8.76 -14.66
C ALA A 72 5.94 9.53 -14.86
N ALA A 73 5.98 10.82 -14.55
CA ALA A 73 7.20 11.62 -14.61
C ALA A 73 8.05 11.50 -13.33
N ARG A 74 7.45 10.98 -12.25
CA ARG A 74 8.05 10.95 -10.90
C ARG A 74 8.40 9.55 -10.44
N LEU A 75 7.56 8.59 -10.81
CA LEU A 75 7.83 7.18 -10.66
C LEU A 75 8.67 6.74 -11.87
N GLY A 76 9.76 6.03 -11.59
CA GLY A 76 10.58 5.43 -12.65
C GLY A 76 9.80 4.42 -13.49
N ALA A 77 10.47 3.83 -14.48
CA ALA A 77 9.87 2.73 -15.24
C ALA A 77 9.49 1.56 -14.32
N ARG A 78 8.35 0.93 -14.59
CA ARG A 78 7.94 -0.28 -13.86
C ARG A 78 9.01 -1.36 -14.01
N THR A 79 9.31 -2.02 -12.90
CA THR A 79 10.10 -3.26 -12.89
C THR A 79 9.25 -4.43 -13.40
N ALA A 80 9.87 -5.62 -13.50
CA ALA A 80 9.16 -6.84 -13.87
C ALA A 80 7.96 -7.08 -12.93
N SER A 81 6.84 -7.51 -13.49
CA SER A 81 5.67 -7.83 -12.66
C SER A 81 5.91 -9.08 -11.81
N TYR A 82 5.16 -9.23 -10.73
CA TYR A 82 5.22 -10.46 -9.92
C TYR A 82 4.89 -11.70 -10.78
N ARG A 83 3.99 -11.57 -11.75
CA ARG A 83 3.66 -12.65 -12.71
C ARG A 83 4.89 -13.05 -13.53
N ASP A 84 5.57 -12.07 -14.14
CA ASP A 84 6.77 -12.34 -14.95
C ASP A 84 7.87 -13.01 -14.11
N TRP A 85 7.99 -12.59 -12.85
CA TRP A 85 8.93 -13.21 -11.90
C TRP A 85 8.55 -14.67 -11.63
N VAL A 86 7.28 -14.97 -11.32
CA VAL A 86 6.80 -16.35 -11.07
C VAL A 86 7.00 -17.22 -12.29
N GLU A 87 6.59 -16.77 -13.48
CA GLU A 87 6.74 -17.51 -14.73
C GLU A 87 8.22 -17.85 -15.00
N ARG A 88 9.12 -16.89 -14.72
CA ARG A 88 10.56 -17.13 -14.84
C ARG A 88 11.09 -18.13 -13.80
N GLN A 89 10.57 -18.12 -12.57
CA GLN A 89 10.98 -19.10 -11.55
C GLN A 89 10.54 -20.52 -11.93
N ILE A 90 9.33 -20.68 -12.48
CA ILE A 90 8.82 -21.97 -12.94
C ILE A 90 9.71 -22.50 -14.08
N ALA A 91 9.99 -21.68 -15.10
CA ALA A 91 10.82 -22.07 -16.24
C ALA A 91 12.26 -22.44 -15.88
N LEU A 92 12.79 -21.98 -14.74
CA LEU A 92 14.13 -22.36 -14.25
C LEU A 92 14.13 -23.66 -13.43
N ALA A 93 12.96 -24.10 -12.97
CA ALA A 93 12.79 -25.32 -12.19
C ALA A 93 12.54 -26.56 -13.05
N GLU A 94 12.24 -26.37 -14.33
CA GLU A 94 12.13 -27.41 -15.38
C GLU A 94 13.49 -27.69 -16.04
#